data_AF-A0A7V9LCL8-F1
#
_entry.id   AF-A0A7V9LCL8-F1
#
_cell.length_a   1.000
_cell.length_b   1.000
_cell.length_c   1.000
_cell.angle_alpha   90.00
_cell.angle_beta   90.00
_cell.angle_gamma   90.00
#
_symmetry.space_group_name_H-M   'P 1'
#
loop_
_entity.id
_entity.type
_entity.pdbx_description
1 polymer ?
#
loop_
_entity_poly.entity_id
_entity_poly.type
_entity_poly.pdbx_seq_one_letter_code
_entity_poly.pdbx_strand_id
1 'polypeptide(L)' 'AIARDVQAGSQGRARWIVELDRAKAIELAIAEAKPGDVVVIAGKGHEKVQEVRGVDHPFSDVEVAHAAFDRR' A
#
# COMPACT_ATOMS: atom_id res chain seq x y z
N ALA A 1 1.01 -14.07 8.31
CA ALA A 1 -0.25 -14.38 9.01
C ALA A 1 -1.26 -13.28 8.74
N ILE A 2 -1.04 -12.06 9.24
CA ILE A 2 -1.95 -10.90 9.12
C ILE A 2 -2.59 -10.71 7.74
N ALA A 3 -1.82 -10.65 6.64
CA ALA A 3 -2.39 -10.44 5.30
C ALA A 3 -3.39 -11.54 4.89
N ARG A 4 -3.16 -12.79 5.31
CA ARG A 4 -4.10 -13.90 5.06
C ARG A 4 -5.36 -13.76 5.90
N ASP A 5 -5.23 -13.30 7.14
CA ASP A 5 -6.37 -13.12 8.04
C ASP A 5 -7.29 -12.00 7.54
N VAL A 6 -6.70 -10.89 7.05
CA VAL A 6 -7.44 -9.82 6.37
C VAL A 6 -8.15 -10.36 5.13
N GLN A 7 -7.45 -11.13 4.30
CA GLN A 7 -8.05 -11.73 3.10
C GLN A 7 -9.22 -12.67 3.44
N ALA A 8 -9.11 -13.47 4.51
CA ALA A 8 -10.17 -14.39 4.93
C ALA A 8 -11.43 -13.67 5.43
N GLY A 9 -11.29 -12.46 5.99
CA GLY A 9 -12.41 -11.61 6.39
C GLY A 9 -13.09 -10.87 5.23
N SER A 10 -12.46 -10.84 4.05
CA SER A 10 -13.00 -10.15 2.89
C SER A 10 -14.14 -10.95 2.25
N GLN A 11 -15.32 -10.34 2.14
CA GLN A 11 -16.51 -10.98 1.56
C GLN A 11 -16.82 -10.41 0.17
N GLY A 12 -17.33 -11.27 -0.73
CA GLY A 12 -17.77 -10.86 -2.07
C GLY A 12 -16.81 -11.20 -3.21
N ARG A 13 -17.05 -10.60 -4.38
CA ARG A 13 -16.32 -10.88 -5.65
C ARG A 13 -15.24 -9.86 -6.00
N ALA A 14 -14.87 -8.98 -5.06
CA ALA A 14 -13.86 -7.99 -5.37
C ALA A 14 -12.51 -8.68 -5.68
N ARG A 15 -11.77 -8.10 -6.63
CA ARG A 15 -10.44 -8.61 -7.00
C ARG A 15 -9.44 -8.04 -6.00
N TRP A 16 -8.62 -8.92 -5.42
CA TRP A 16 -7.55 -8.55 -4.50
C TRP A 16 -6.20 -8.90 -5.10
N ILE A 17 -5.20 -8.09 -4.78
CA ILE A 17 -3.78 -8.39 -4.98
C ILE A 17 -3.13 -8.31 -3.60
N VAL A 18 -2.33 -9.33 -3.26
CA VAL A 18 -1.56 -9.36 -2.01
C VAL A 18 -0.10 -9.14 -2.38
N GLU A 19 0.42 -7.95 -2.05
CA GLU A 19 1.84 -7.62 -2.11
C GLU A 19 2.31 -7.28 -0.69
N LEU A 20 3.35 -7.96 -0.22
CA LEU A 20 3.82 -7.86 1.16
C LEU A 20 4.82 -6.73 1.34
N ASP A 21 5.46 -6.29 0.26
CA ASP A 21 6.27 -5.07 0.26
C ASP A 21 5.35 -3.84 0.15
N ARG A 22 5.39 -2.98 1.17
CA ARG A 22 4.50 -1.81 1.22
C ARG A 22 4.78 -0.82 0.09
N ALA A 23 6.04 -0.60 -0.30
CA ALA A 23 6.35 0.33 -1.37
C ALA A 23 5.78 -0.19 -2.69
N LYS A 24 6.05 -1.46 -2.98
CA LYS A 24 5.58 -2.12 -4.20
C LYS A 24 4.05 -2.19 -4.28
N ALA A 25 3.36 -2.40 -3.15
CA ALA A 25 1.90 -2.37 -3.10
C ALA A 25 1.33 -0.98 -3.48
N ILE A 26 1.94 0.09 -2.99
CA ILE A 26 1.56 1.47 -3.34
C ILE A 26 1.83 1.74 -4.82
N GLU A 27 3.01 1.34 -5.32
CA GLU A 27 3.38 1.50 -6.73
C GLU A 27 2.43 0.76 -7.67
N LEU A 28 2.07 -0.49 -7.33
CA LEU A 28 1.09 -1.28 -8.08
C LEU A 28 -0.28 -0.60 -8.13
N ALA A 29 -0.79 -0.12 -6.98
CA ALA A 29 -2.09 0.54 -6.93
C ALA A 29 -2.13 1.82 -7.78
N ILE A 30 -1.07 2.64 -7.75
CA ILE A 30 -0.95 3.85 -8.56
C ILE A 30 -0.80 3.52 -10.05
N ALA A 31 -0.06 2.47 -10.40
CA ALA A 31 0.10 2.03 -11.79
C ALA A 31 -1.21 1.49 -12.39
N GLU A 32 -2.03 0.78 -11.60
CA GLU A 32 -3.31 0.21 -12.06
C GLU A 32 -4.44 1.24 -12.17
N ALA A 33 -4.42 2.31 -11.35
CA ALA A 33 -5.46 3.34 -11.35
C ALA A 33 -5.60 4.01 -12.72
N LYS A 34 -6.81 4.39 -13.17
CA LYS A 34 -7.05 5.08 -14.45
C LYS A 34 -7.35 6.57 -14.23
N PRO A 35 -7.33 7.40 -15.29
CA PRO A 35 -7.81 8.78 -15.17
C PRO A 35 -9.22 8.83 -14.58
N GLY A 36 -9.38 9.58 -13.48
CA GLY A 36 -10.64 9.68 -12.73
C GLY A 36 -10.75 8.73 -11.53
N ASP A 37 -9.87 7.75 -11.38
CA ASP A 37 -9.83 6.89 -10.19
C ASP A 37 -9.20 7.62 -9.00
N VAL A 38 -9.57 7.19 -7.80
CA VAL A 38 -8.98 7.64 -6.53
C VAL A 38 -8.30 6.46 -5.85
N VAL A 39 -7.03 6.62 -5.51
CA VAL A 39 -6.27 5.65 -4.72
C VAL A 39 -6.25 6.11 -3.26
N VAL A 40 -6.67 5.25 -2.35
CA VAL A 40 -6.62 5.49 -0.89
C VAL A 40 -5.55 4.61 -0.28
N ILE A 41 -4.54 5.23 0.33
CA ILE A 41 -3.51 4.55 1.12
C ILE A 41 -3.87 4.74 2.60
N ALA A 42 -4.23 3.65 3.29
CA ALA A 42 -4.72 3.69 4.67
C ALA A 42 -3.75 2.99 5.64
N GLY A 43 -3.73 3.47 6.89
CA GLY A 43 -3.01 2.82 8.01
C GLY A 43 -2.01 3.73 8.72
N LYS A 44 -1.10 4.38 7.98
CA LYS A 44 0.01 5.17 8.57
C LYS A 44 -0.23 6.67 8.70
N GLY A 45 -0.81 7.31 7.68
CA GLY A 45 -0.92 8.77 7.63
C GLY A 45 0.45 9.47 7.61
N HIS A 46 0.75 10.28 8.63
CA HIS A 46 1.96 11.11 8.69
C HIS A 46 3.21 10.38 9.22
N GLU A 47 3.09 9.10 9.56
CA GLU A 47 4.22 8.30 10.06
C GLU A 47 5.34 8.15 9.01
N LYS A 48 6.58 8.25 9.47
CA LYS A 48 7.80 8.25 8.64
C LYS A 48 8.69 7.02 8.84
N VAL A 49 8.19 6.01 9.55
CA VAL A 49 8.91 4.76 9.81
C VAL A 49 7.99 3.57 9.55
N GLN A 50 8.57 2.43 9.18
CA GLN A 50 7.91 1.13 9.14
C GLN A 50 8.65 0.19 10.09
N GLU A 51 7.96 -0.26 11.13
CA GLU A 51 8.49 -1.28 12.01
C GLU A 51 8.51 -2.64 11.31
N VAL A 52 9.67 -3.29 11.30
CA VAL A 52 9.84 -4.67 10.86
C VAL A 52 10.57 -5.43 11.95
N ARG A 53 9.86 -6.37 12.60
CA ARG A 53 10.40 -7.20 13.69
C ARG A 53 10.99 -6.36 14.85
N GLY A 54 10.28 -5.30 15.26
CA GLY A 54 10.70 -4.43 16.36
C GLY A 54 11.80 -3.42 16.00
N VAL A 55 12.13 -3.28 14.71
CA VAL A 55 13.10 -2.29 14.22
C VAL A 55 12.41 -1.32 13.29
N ASP A 56 12.53 -0.03 13.58
CA ASP A 56 12.00 1.03 12.74
C ASP A 56 12.92 1.31 11.54
N HIS A 57 12.36 1.17 10.34
CA HIS A 57 13.03 1.52 9.09
C HIS A 57 12.41 2.81 8.53
N PRO A 58 13.21 3.79 8.05
CA PRO A 58 12.67 4.98 7.39
C PRO A 58 11.75 4.61 6.23
N PHE A 59 10.50 5.07 6.29
CA PHE A 59 9.48 4.79 5.27
C PHE A 59 8.31 5.76 5.36
N SER A 60 7.99 6.44 4.27
CA SER A 60 6.80 7.30 4.16
C SER A 60 5.93 6.92 2.97
N ASP A 61 4.66 6.61 3.24
CA ASP A 61 3.65 6.33 2.20
C ASP A 61 3.51 7.49 1.22
N VAL A 62 3.56 8.73 1.73
CA VAL A 62 3.45 9.97 0.95
C VAL A 62 4.61 10.09 -0.05
N GLU A 63 5.85 9.87 0.40
CA GLU A 63 7.03 9.97 -0.47
C GLU A 63 7.02 8.90 -1.56
N VAL A 64 6.65 7.66 -1.20
CA VAL A 64 6.51 6.57 -2.18
C VAL A 64 5.41 6.88 -3.19
N ALA A 65 4.25 7.37 -2.73
CA ALA A 65 3.13 7.71 -3.61
C ALA A 65 3.50 8.82 -4.60
N HIS A 66 4.13 9.91 -4.12
CA HIS A 66 4.60 10.98 -4.99
C HIS A 66 5.59 10.46 -6.04
N ALA A 67 6.60 9.71 -5.60
CA ALA A 67 7.59 9.16 -6.53
C ALA A 67 6.97 8.19 -7.55
N ALA A 68 5.93 7.44 -7.18
CA ALA A 68 5.21 6.57 -8.11
C ALA A 68 4.37 7.35 -9.13
N PHE A 69 3.73 8.44 -8.70
CA PHE A 69 3.00 9.35 -9.61
C PHE A 69 3.94 10.05 -10.59
N ASP A 70 5.11 10.52 -10.14
CA ASP A 70 6.06 11.25 -10.99
C ASP A 70 6.68 10.37 -12.09
N ARG A 71 6.72 9.04 -11.87
CA ARG A 71 7.26 8.06 -12.84
C ARG A 71 6.22 7.56 -13.85
N ARG A 72 4.97 8.00 -13.74
CA ARG A 72 3.84 7.50 -14.51
C ARG A 72 3.59 8.33 -15.77
#